data_AF-A0A2M7XCG6-F1
#
_entry.id   AF-A0A2M7XCG6-F1
#
_cell.length_a   1.000
_cell.length_b   1.000
_cell.length_c   1.000
_cell.angle_alpha   90.00
_cell.angle_beta   90.00
_cell.angle_gamma   90.00
#
_symmetry.space_group_name_H-M   'P 1'
#
loop_
_entity.id
_entity.type
_entity.pdbx_description
1 polymer ?
#
loop_
_entity_poly.entity_id
_entity_poly.type
_entity_poly.pdbx_seq_one_letter_code
_entity_poly.pdbx_strand_id
1 'polypeptide(L)'
;MHELSPLRNIPFVDRERIDTKTSAWILGKTLKILAFVHESNIGIGTLDITKVIVHPNGHIPILFDWSSATSYTGGVSRDAQRSEIMGLARATIIALGGDPMSRTIPLEGNEEDFEPYVEILRQLAGGRFQSASAAHEAFYGVVTSIWTPGRFHPWTTFPLTNAA
;
A
#
# COMPACT_ATOMS: atom_id res chain seq x y z
N MET A 1 -7.20 15.86 -16.11
CA MET A 1 -6.65 14.71 -15.34
C MET A 1 -7.16 14.87 -13.92
N HIS A 2 -7.84 13.87 -13.36
CA HIS A 2 -8.54 13.99 -12.08
C HIS A 2 -7.58 14.37 -10.94
N GLU A 3 -7.96 15.37 -10.14
CA GLU A 3 -7.17 15.89 -9.01
C GLU A 3 -7.02 14.81 -7.92
N LEU A 4 -8.08 14.05 -7.65
CA LEU A 4 -8.10 12.96 -6.68
C LEU A 4 -8.91 11.79 -7.22
N SER A 5 -8.41 10.56 -7.05
CA SER A 5 -9.13 9.35 -7.45
C SER A 5 -9.09 8.30 -6.33
N PRO A 6 -10.22 7.67 -5.96
CA PRO A 6 -10.22 6.50 -5.10
C PRO A 6 -9.32 5.40 -5.70
N LEU A 7 -8.42 4.83 -4.90
CA LEU A 7 -7.49 3.79 -5.35
C LEU A 7 -8.24 2.58 -5.93
N ARG A 8 -9.43 2.26 -5.39
CA ARG A 8 -10.32 1.22 -5.90
C ARG A 8 -10.76 1.44 -7.36
N ASN A 9 -10.84 2.68 -7.82
CA ASN A 9 -11.36 2.93 -9.17
C ASN A 9 -10.41 2.38 -10.23
N ILE A 10 -9.11 2.37 -9.96
CA ILE A 10 -8.10 1.90 -10.91
C ILE A 10 -8.40 0.45 -11.39
N PRO A 11 -8.46 -0.57 -10.51
CA PRO A 11 -8.77 -1.93 -10.95
C PRO A 11 -10.26 -2.18 -11.25
N PHE A 12 -11.19 -1.53 -10.54
CA PHE A 12 -12.61 -1.90 -10.60
C PHE A 12 -13.45 -1.07 -11.56
N VAL A 13 -13.02 0.14 -11.89
CA VAL A 13 -13.73 1.07 -12.80
C VAL A 13 -12.93 1.25 -14.08
N ASP A 14 -11.66 1.64 -13.94
CA ASP A 14 -10.80 1.99 -15.07
C ASP A 14 -10.24 0.74 -15.76
N ARG A 15 -10.33 -0.42 -15.11
CA ARG A 15 -9.80 -1.73 -15.57
C ARG A 15 -8.29 -1.67 -15.81
N GLU A 16 -7.59 -0.94 -14.96
CA GLU A 16 -6.14 -0.77 -15.00
C GLU A 16 -5.50 -1.30 -13.71
N ARG A 17 -4.18 -1.45 -13.74
CA ARG A 17 -3.32 -1.66 -12.57
C ARG A 17 -2.24 -0.59 -12.55
N ILE A 18 -1.80 -0.20 -11.36
CA ILE A 18 -0.59 0.62 -11.24
C ILE A 18 0.66 -0.24 -11.44
N ASP A 19 1.76 0.42 -11.76
CA ASP A 19 3.06 -0.24 -11.85
C ASP A 19 3.70 -0.48 -10.48
N THR A 20 4.68 -1.38 -10.43
CA THR A 20 5.37 -1.80 -9.19
C THR A 20 6.04 -0.62 -8.47
N LYS A 21 6.52 0.35 -9.24
CA LYS A 21 7.17 1.53 -8.66
C LYS A 21 6.14 2.54 -8.14
N THR A 22 5.04 2.79 -8.85
CA THR A 22 3.92 3.63 -8.37
C THR A 22 3.35 3.05 -7.08
N SER A 23 3.15 1.73 -7.00
CA SER A 23 2.69 1.07 -5.77
C SER A 23 3.68 1.25 -4.61
N ALA A 24 4.98 1.21 -4.90
CA ALA A 24 6.01 1.44 -3.89
C ALA A 24 5.93 2.84 -3.27
N TRP A 25 5.74 3.86 -4.11
CA TRP A 25 5.56 5.24 -3.66
C TRP A 25 4.29 5.44 -2.83
N ILE A 26 3.16 4.86 -3.26
CA ILE A 26 1.88 4.95 -2.55
C ILE A 26 2.01 4.26 -1.19
N LEU A 27 2.38 2.98 -1.16
CA LEU A 27 2.40 2.21 0.08
C LEU A 27 3.42 2.77 1.08
N GLY A 28 4.60 3.19 0.64
CA GLY A 28 5.60 3.79 1.52
C GLY A 28 5.06 5.03 2.23
N LYS A 29 4.41 5.94 1.49
CA LYS A 29 3.78 7.13 2.08
C LYS A 29 2.60 6.79 2.98
N THR A 30 1.77 5.81 2.61
CA THR A 30 0.64 5.40 3.43
C THR A 30 1.10 4.75 4.74
N LEU A 31 2.14 3.90 4.72
CA LEU A 31 2.74 3.32 5.92
C LEU A 31 3.36 4.40 6.82
N LYS A 32 3.99 5.43 6.23
CA LYS A 32 4.50 6.58 6.98
C LYS A 32 3.38 7.36 7.68
N ILE A 33 2.26 7.60 6.98
CA ILE A 33 1.07 8.21 7.59
C ILE A 33 0.54 7.33 8.73
N LEU A 34 0.43 6.02 8.50
CA LEU A 34 -0.04 5.08 9.49
C LEU A 34 0.83 5.06 10.75
N ALA A 35 2.16 5.06 10.58
CA ALA A 35 3.12 5.16 11.68
C ALA A 35 2.88 6.42 12.53
N PHE A 36 2.76 7.58 11.89
CA PHE A 36 2.46 8.84 12.57
C PHE A 36 1.12 8.80 13.35
N VAL A 37 0.09 8.19 12.76
CA VAL A 37 -1.23 8.06 13.40
C VAL A 37 -1.17 7.13 14.62
N HIS A 38 -0.48 5.99 14.50
CA HIS A 38 -0.27 5.05 15.62
C HIS A 38 0.56 5.66 16.75
N GLU A 39 1.60 6.43 16.43
CA GLU A 39 2.41 7.18 17.39
C GLU A 39 1.60 8.25 18.14
N SER A 40 0.53 8.75 17.51
CA SER A 40 -0.46 9.64 18.12
C SER A 40 -1.52 8.89 18.95
N ASN A 41 -1.34 7.58 19.19
CA ASN A 41 -2.27 6.69 19.87
C ASN A 41 -3.66 6.60 19.22
N ILE A 42 -3.73 6.77 17.90
CA ILE A 42 -4.97 6.65 17.13
C ILE A 42 -4.87 5.40 16.27
N GLY A 43 -5.87 4.51 16.35
CA GLY A 43 -6.09 3.45 15.36
C GLY A 43 -7.18 3.91 14.41
N ILE A 44 -7.03 3.66 13.11
CA ILE A 44 -8.00 4.07 12.09
C ILE A 44 -9.17 3.07 12.01
N GLY A 45 -8.95 1.83 12.45
CA GLY A 45 -9.89 0.72 12.31
C GLY A 45 -9.62 -0.08 11.04
N THR A 46 -10.65 -0.67 10.44
CA THR A 46 -10.47 -1.47 9.22
C THR A 46 -9.97 -0.58 8.08
N LEU A 47 -8.83 -0.93 7.49
CA LEU A 47 -8.27 -0.33 6.28
C LEU A 47 -8.39 -1.31 5.10
N ASP A 48 -8.83 -0.81 3.96
CA ASP A 48 -8.89 -1.53 2.69
C ASP A 48 -8.74 -0.55 1.51
N ILE A 49 -8.84 -1.07 0.28
CA ILE A 49 -8.67 -0.26 -0.94
C ILE A 49 -9.71 0.86 -1.10
N THR A 50 -10.88 0.74 -0.47
CA THR A 50 -11.94 1.75 -0.53
C THR A 50 -11.63 2.97 0.31
N LYS A 51 -10.72 2.85 1.29
CA LYS A 51 -10.32 3.93 2.21
C LYS A 51 -9.08 4.69 1.78
N VAL A 52 -8.55 4.41 0.59
CA VAL A 52 -7.39 5.11 0.04
C VAL A 52 -7.83 5.93 -1.17
N ILE A 53 -7.59 7.23 -1.10
CA ILE A 53 -7.68 8.16 -2.24
C ILE A 53 -6.25 8.53 -2.61
N VAL A 54 -5.96 8.68 -3.90
CA VAL A 54 -4.64 9.06 -4.39
C VAL A 54 -4.71 10.30 -5.28
N HIS A 55 -3.71 11.17 -5.15
CA HIS A 55 -3.41 12.22 -6.11
C HIS A 55 -2.29 11.73 -7.05
N PRO A 56 -2.60 11.33 -8.30
CA PRO A 56 -1.64 10.65 -9.18
C PRO A 56 -0.33 11.41 -9.40
N ASN A 57 -0.40 12.72 -9.69
CA ASN A 57 0.78 13.51 -10.04
C ASN A 57 1.84 13.59 -8.93
N GLY A 58 1.45 13.34 -7.68
CA GLY A 58 2.34 13.44 -6.53
C GLY A 58 2.55 12.11 -5.80
N HIS A 59 1.88 11.03 -6.23
CA HIS A 59 1.75 9.81 -5.43
C HIS A 59 1.32 10.15 -3.99
N ILE A 60 0.34 11.03 -3.80
CA ILE A 60 -0.06 11.46 -2.45
C ILE A 60 -1.26 10.60 -2.04
N PRO A 61 -1.09 9.63 -1.12
CA PRO A 61 -2.21 8.91 -0.55
C PRO A 61 -2.91 9.76 0.51
N ILE A 62 -4.23 9.64 0.56
CA ILE A 62 -5.10 10.18 1.58
C ILE A 62 -5.88 9.00 2.15
N LEU A 63 -5.73 8.77 3.44
CA LEU A 63 -6.58 7.83 4.18
C LEU A 63 -7.90 8.54 4.49
N PHE A 64 -9.00 7.95 4.04
CA PHE A 64 -10.35 8.48 4.20
C PHE A 64 -11.19 7.57 5.11
N ASP A 65 -12.38 8.06 5.49
CA ASP A 65 -13.33 7.36 6.36
C ASP A 65 -12.74 6.97 7.73
N TRP A 66 -12.49 8.02 8.53
CA TRP A 66 -12.02 7.95 9.91
C TRP A 66 -13.18 7.73 10.90
N SER A 67 -14.37 7.38 10.43
CA SER A 67 -15.56 7.20 11.28
C SER A 67 -15.41 6.10 12.33
N SER A 68 -14.52 5.12 12.05
CA SER A 68 -14.18 4.01 12.95
C SER A 68 -12.91 4.27 13.77
N ALA A 69 -12.29 5.44 13.63
CA ALA A 69 -11.04 5.74 14.31
C ALA A 69 -11.24 5.78 15.83
N THR A 70 -10.33 5.15 16.55
CA THR A 70 -10.36 5.03 18.01
C THR A 70 -9.11 5.64 18.60
N SER A 71 -9.28 6.48 19.62
CA SER A 71 -8.18 6.96 20.45
C SER A 71 -7.92 5.98 21.59
N TYR A 72 -6.66 5.61 21.79
CA TYR A 72 -6.24 4.62 22.78
C TYR A 72 -5.50 5.29 23.92
N THR A 73 -5.81 4.91 25.16
CA THR A 73 -4.99 5.24 26.33
C THR A 73 -3.89 4.18 26.48
N GLY A 74 -2.64 4.52 26.16
CA GLY A 74 -1.50 3.60 26.27
C GLY A 74 -1.08 2.90 24.96
N GLY A 75 -1.48 3.44 23.81
CA GLY A 75 -1.04 2.96 22.50
C GLY A 75 -2.06 2.09 21.78
N VAL A 76 -1.98 2.12 20.45
CA VAL A 76 -2.78 1.23 19.59
C VAL A 76 -2.31 -0.21 19.81
N SER A 77 -3.26 -1.14 20.03
CA SER A 77 -2.92 -2.53 20.27
C SER A 77 -2.17 -3.15 19.09
N ARG A 78 -1.26 -4.10 19.37
CA ARG A 78 -0.47 -4.78 18.33
C ARG A 78 -1.34 -5.47 17.27
N ASP A 79 -2.49 -5.98 17.66
CA ASP A 79 -3.43 -6.64 16.74
C ASP A 79 -4.14 -5.62 15.84
N ALA A 80 -4.52 -4.45 16.36
CA ALA A 80 -5.07 -3.36 15.56
C ALA A 80 -4.03 -2.84 14.56
N GLN A 81 -2.79 -2.59 15.01
CA GLN A 81 -1.71 -2.17 14.12
C GLN A 81 -1.44 -3.20 13.03
N ARG A 82 -1.36 -4.50 13.39
CA ARG A 82 -1.20 -5.60 12.42
C ARG A 82 -2.31 -5.60 11.38
N SER A 83 -3.57 -5.50 11.82
CA SER A 83 -4.74 -5.50 10.94
C SER A 83 -4.70 -4.33 9.94
N GLU A 84 -4.36 -3.13 10.40
CA GLU A 84 -4.27 -1.94 9.58
C GLU A 84 -3.13 -2.03 8.53
N ILE A 85 -1.96 -2.52 8.93
CA ILE A 85 -0.83 -2.77 8.00
C ILE A 85 -1.24 -3.80 6.94
N MET A 86 -1.87 -4.91 7.35
CA MET A 86 -2.36 -5.94 6.44
C MET A 86 -3.33 -5.36 5.42
N GLY A 87 -4.28 -4.54 5.89
CA GLY A 87 -5.27 -3.86 5.05
C GLY A 87 -4.64 -3.03 3.94
N LEU A 88 -3.66 -2.20 4.28
CA LEU A 88 -2.95 -1.36 3.30
C LEU A 88 -2.12 -2.17 2.30
N ALA A 89 -1.44 -3.21 2.76
CA ALA A 89 -0.64 -4.06 1.88
C ALA A 89 -1.54 -4.83 0.90
N ARG A 90 -2.68 -5.35 1.38
CA ARG A 90 -3.68 -6.02 0.52
C ARG A 90 -4.30 -5.06 -0.48
N ALA A 91 -4.63 -3.83 -0.05
CA ALA A 91 -5.11 -2.79 -0.96
C ALA A 91 -4.09 -2.48 -2.07
N THR A 92 -2.80 -2.47 -1.73
CA THR A 92 -1.71 -2.27 -2.69
C THR A 92 -1.61 -3.43 -3.68
N ILE A 93 -1.71 -4.68 -3.21
CA ILE A 93 -1.72 -5.88 -4.07
C ILE A 93 -2.90 -5.82 -5.06
N ILE A 94 -4.09 -5.43 -4.60
CA ILE A 94 -5.26 -5.28 -5.48
C ILE A 94 -5.04 -4.17 -6.51
N ALA A 95 -4.46 -3.03 -6.11
CA ALA A 95 -4.15 -1.93 -7.02
C ALA A 95 -3.10 -2.32 -8.09
N LEU A 96 -2.18 -3.21 -7.73
CA LEU A 96 -1.26 -3.86 -8.66
C LEU A 96 -1.95 -4.85 -9.61
N GLY A 97 -3.25 -5.11 -9.48
CA GLY A 97 -3.96 -6.13 -10.26
C GLY A 97 -3.68 -7.55 -9.79
N GLY A 98 -3.10 -7.71 -8.61
CA GLY A 98 -2.89 -9.00 -7.96
C GLY A 98 -4.08 -9.45 -7.11
N ASP A 99 -3.94 -10.62 -6.51
CA ASP A 99 -4.90 -11.16 -5.54
C ASP A 99 -4.19 -11.44 -4.21
N PRO A 100 -4.57 -10.72 -3.13
CA PRO A 100 -3.95 -10.88 -1.82
C PRO A 100 -4.21 -12.25 -1.17
N MET A 101 -5.24 -12.98 -1.60
CA MET A 101 -5.57 -14.31 -1.05
C MET A 101 -4.73 -15.40 -1.71
N SER A 102 -4.66 -15.42 -3.05
CA SER A 102 -3.77 -16.34 -3.78
C SER A 102 -2.30 -15.94 -3.78
N ARG A 103 -1.96 -14.74 -3.26
CA ARG A 103 -0.60 -14.17 -3.20
C ARG A 103 0.03 -13.93 -4.59
N THR A 104 -0.83 -13.76 -5.59
CA THR A 104 -0.43 -13.45 -6.96
C THR A 104 -0.22 -11.95 -7.09
N ILE A 105 0.95 -11.53 -7.60
CA ILE A 105 1.26 -10.13 -7.90
C ILE A 105 1.82 -10.11 -9.33
N PRO A 106 1.16 -9.44 -10.29
CA PRO A 106 1.71 -9.34 -11.63
C PRO A 106 2.96 -8.46 -11.59
N LEU A 107 4.08 -9.02 -12.05
CA LEU A 107 5.36 -8.33 -12.09
C LEU A 107 5.58 -7.68 -13.45
N GLU A 108 6.31 -6.57 -13.44
CA GLU A 108 6.88 -5.97 -14.65
C GLU A 108 8.32 -6.43 -14.82
N GLY A 109 8.70 -6.83 -16.03
CA GLY A 109 10.09 -7.22 -16.30
C GLY A 109 10.45 -8.61 -15.76
N ASN A 110 11.72 -8.81 -15.40
CA ASN A 110 12.21 -10.08 -14.90
C ASN A 110 11.74 -10.29 -13.45
N GLU A 111 11.10 -11.43 -13.17
CA GLU A 111 10.53 -11.73 -11.85
C GLU A 111 11.59 -11.69 -10.75
N GLU A 112 12.83 -12.11 -11.06
CA GLU A 112 13.94 -12.17 -10.11
C GLU A 112 14.34 -10.79 -9.55
N ASP A 113 14.22 -9.72 -10.35
CA ASP A 113 14.62 -8.37 -9.94
C ASP A 113 13.65 -7.76 -8.92
N PHE A 114 12.40 -8.26 -8.87
CA PHE A 114 11.33 -7.73 -8.03
C PHE A 114 10.88 -8.69 -6.92
N GLU A 115 11.45 -9.90 -6.83
CA GLU A 115 11.08 -10.86 -5.78
C GLU A 115 11.22 -10.28 -4.35
N PRO A 116 12.26 -9.48 -4.00
CA PRO A 116 12.30 -8.87 -2.67
C PRO A 116 11.12 -7.93 -2.40
N TYR A 117 10.66 -7.20 -3.42
CA TYR A 117 9.48 -6.32 -3.32
C TYR A 117 8.19 -7.12 -3.13
N VAL A 118 8.02 -8.19 -3.90
CA VAL A 118 6.88 -9.10 -3.77
C VAL A 118 6.86 -9.74 -2.39
N GLU A 119 8.01 -10.18 -1.90
CA GLU A 119 8.10 -10.85 -0.61
C GLU A 119 7.77 -9.90 0.55
N ILE A 120 8.24 -8.65 0.53
CA ILE A 120 7.85 -7.70 1.58
C ILE A 120 6.36 -7.37 1.55
N LEU A 121 5.74 -7.28 0.35
CA LEU A 121 4.28 -7.13 0.23
C LEU A 121 3.54 -8.33 0.83
N ARG A 122 3.99 -9.56 0.56
CA ARG A 122 3.42 -10.79 1.13
C ARG A 122 3.54 -10.81 2.65
N GLN A 123 4.69 -10.41 3.20
CA GLN A 123 4.90 -10.36 4.65
C GLN A 123 3.99 -9.33 5.34
N LEU A 124 3.83 -8.14 4.74
CA LEU A 124 2.93 -7.10 5.24
C LEU A 124 1.47 -7.57 5.16
N ALA A 125 1.02 -8.08 4.01
CA ALA A 125 -0.34 -8.58 3.80
C ALA A 125 -0.69 -9.82 4.64
N GLY A 126 0.34 -10.59 5.02
CA GLY A 126 0.26 -11.76 5.89
C GLY A 126 0.32 -11.46 7.39
N GLY A 127 0.53 -10.20 7.79
CA GLY A 127 0.48 -9.79 9.20
C GLY A 127 1.76 -10.08 9.99
N ARG A 128 2.91 -10.16 9.32
CA ARG A 128 4.21 -10.34 9.98
C ARG A 128 4.59 -9.16 10.88
N PHE A 129 4.13 -7.97 10.54
CA PHE A 129 4.45 -6.72 11.24
C PHE A 129 3.34 -6.32 12.21
N GLN A 130 3.73 -5.85 13.39
CA GLN A 130 2.82 -5.40 14.47
C GLN A 130 3.11 -3.96 14.90
N SER A 131 3.90 -3.25 14.09
CA SER A 131 4.29 -1.86 14.27
C SER A 131 4.34 -1.22 12.89
N ALA A 132 3.60 -0.13 12.69
CA ALA A 132 3.59 0.58 11.41
C ALA A 132 4.97 1.22 11.10
N SER A 133 5.67 1.72 12.13
CA SER A 133 7.03 2.26 11.98
C SER A 133 8.02 1.17 11.54
N ALA A 134 8.00 -0.01 12.18
CA ALA A 134 8.85 -1.14 11.78
C ALA A 134 8.49 -1.69 10.38
N ALA A 135 7.20 -1.71 10.03
CA ALA A 135 6.74 -2.08 8.70
C ALA A 135 7.24 -1.09 7.63
N HIS A 136 7.14 0.21 7.90
CA HIS A 136 7.64 1.26 7.01
C HIS A 136 9.15 1.17 6.81
N GLU A 137 9.93 1.00 7.87
CA GLU A 137 11.39 0.85 7.79
C GLU A 137 11.81 -0.37 6.96
N ALA A 138 11.24 -1.54 7.25
CA ALA A 138 11.53 -2.77 6.51
C ALA A 138 11.14 -2.64 5.02
N PHE A 139 9.96 -2.07 4.76
CA PHE A 139 9.50 -1.80 3.41
C PHE A 139 10.43 -0.85 2.65
N TYR A 140 10.80 0.28 3.25
CA TYR A 140 11.64 1.27 2.61
C TYR A 140 13.07 0.76 2.39
N GLY A 141 13.57 -0.12 3.28
CA GLY A 141 14.83 -0.82 3.08
C GLY A 141 14.85 -1.67 1.81
N VAL A 142 13.73 -2.34 1.49
CA VAL A 142 13.58 -3.09 0.22
C VAL A 142 13.43 -2.14 -0.97
N VAL A 143 12.61 -1.10 -0.85
CA VAL A 143 12.40 -0.14 -1.94
C VAL A 143 13.72 0.53 -2.35
N THR A 144 14.57 0.89 -1.38
CA THR A 144 15.86 1.55 -1.66
C THR A 144 16.95 0.59 -2.14
N SER A 145 16.81 -0.72 -1.94
CA SER A 145 17.73 -1.72 -2.52
C SER A 145 17.44 -1.99 -4.01
N ILE A 146 16.17 -1.85 -4.43
CA ILE A 146 15.73 -2.10 -5.81
C ILE A 146 15.82 -0.81 -6.65
N TRP A 147 15.32 0.31 -6.11
CA TRP A 147 15.25 1.57 -6.84
C TRP A 147 16.15 2.62 -6.22
N THR A 148 16.98 3.27 -7.06
CA THR A 148 17.83 4.39 -6.61
C THR A 148 16.96 5.51 -6.01
N PRO A 149 17.26 5.94 -4.78
CA PRO A 149 16.56 7.05 -4.14
C PRO A 149 16.62 8.34 -4.97
N GLY A 150 15.58 9.18 -4.85
CA GLY A 150 15.64 10.58 -5.28
C GLY A 150 15.25 10.89 -6.73
N ARG A 151 15.04 9.89 -7.61
CA ARG A 151 14.47 10.15 -8.94
C ARG A 151 12.95 9.96 -8.92
N PHE A 152 12.23 11.05 -9.18
CA PHE A 152 10.77 11.00 -9.32
C PHE A 152 10.36 9.99 -10.40
N HIS A 153 9.37 9.16 -10.08
CA HIS A 153 8.73 8.22 -10.99
C HIS A 153 7.38 8.79 -11.41
N PRO A 154 7.08 8.96 -12.70
CA PRO A 154 5.75 9.36 -13.14
C PRO A 154 4.71 8.28 -12.83
N TRP A 155 3.49 8.72 -12.52
CA TRP A 155 2.36 7.82 -12.35
C TRP A 155 2.17 6.97 -13.60
N THR A 156 2.21 5.65 -13.44
CA THR A 156 2.12 4.71 -14.56
C THR A 156 1.06 3.65 -14.27
N THR A 157 0.19 3.43 -15.25
CA THR A 157 -0.81 2.36 -15.24
C THR A 157 -0.68 1.47 -16.46
N PHE A 158 -1.14 0.23 -16.32
CA PHE A 158 -1.26 -0.75 -17.38
C PHE A 158 -2.69 -1.29 -17.40
N PRO A 159 -3.22 -1.68 -18.57
CA PRO A 159 -4.47 -2.43 -18.62
C PRO A 159 -4.39 -3.67 -17.74
N LEU A 160 -5.47 -3.98 -17.02
CA LEU A 160 -5.65 -5.33 -16.48
C LEU A 160 -5.80 -6.27 -17.67
N THR A 161 -4.80 -7.09 -17.94
CA THR A 161 -4.97 -8.21 -18.85
C THR A 161 -6.02 -9.11 -18.23
N ASN A 162 -7.22 -9.16 -18.81
CA ASN A 162 -8.21 -10.16 -18.42
C ASN A 162 -7.50 -11.51 -18.51
N ALA A 163 -7.43 -12.25 -17.40
CA ALA A 163 -7.40 -13.70 -17.52
C ALA A 163 -8.68 -14.05 -18.27
N ALA A 164 -8.53 -14.37 -19.56
CA ALA A 164 -9.59 -14.99 -20.34
C ALA A 164 -9.98 -16.32 -19.69
#